data_AF-L7JRK3-F1
#
_entry.id   AF-L7JRK3-F1
#
_cell.length_a   1.000
_cell.length_b   1.000
_cell.length_c   1.000
_cell.angle_alpha   90.00
_cell.angle_beta   90.00
_cell.angle_gamma   90.00
#
_symmetry.space_group_name_H-M   'P 1'
#
loop_
_entity.id
_entity.type
_entity.pdbx_description
1 polymer ?
#
loop_
_entity_poly.entity_id
_entity_poly.type
_entity_poly.pdbx_seq_one_letter_code
_entity_poly.pdbx_strand_id
1 'polypeptide(L)'
;MQYDLHYLQAYTPKYEQPSQAHINALLTRISQLPVKKHENTKLAILPAPVLVLPHKKCEVPKQKSKWQLFAERKGIRKRRCREVYDEKNDTFLPRYGRFSVSKMKKRMPKEEEE
;
A
#
# COMPACT_ATOMS: atom_id res chain seq x y z
N MET A 1 16.70 13.66 31.82
CA MET A 1 15.41 13.11 31.37
C MET A 1 15.38 13.16 29.86
N GLN A 2 15.43 12.00 29.22
CA GLN A 2 15.21 11.93 27.78
C GLN A 2 13.70 11.80 27.54
N TYR A 3 13.16 12.60 26.63
CA TYR A 3 11.74 12.59 26.29
C TYR A 3 11.58 12.08 24.88
N ASP A 4 10.68 11.12 24.70
CA ASP A 4 10.18 10.75 23.39
C ASP A 4 8.76 11.30 23.26
N LEU A 5 8.64 12.43 22.56
CA LEU A 5 7.35 13.09 22.36
C LEU A 5 6.44 12.30 21.42
N HIS A 6 7.00 11.46 20.54
CA HIS A 6 6.20 10.64 19.66
C HIS A 6 5.37 9.62 20.43
N TYR A 7 6.01 8.94 21.39
CA TYR A 7 5.35 7.97 22.26
C TYR A 7 4.77 8.57 23.55
N LEU A 8 4.92 9.89 23.75
CA LEU A 8 4.54 10.57 24.99
C LEU A 8 5.19 9.94 26.23
N GLN A 9 6.45 9.53 26.10
CA GLN A 9 7.21 8.86 27.14
C GLN A 9 8.32 9.78 27.69
N ALA A 10 8.55 9.68 28.99
CA ALA A 10 9.69 10.30 29.67
C ALA A 10 10.52 9.19 30.32
N TYR A 11 11.81 9.13 29.98
CA TYR A 11 12.74 8.16 30.57
C TYR A 11 13.49 8.79 31.74
N THR A 12 13.23 8.23 32.93
CA THR A 12 13.97 8.47 34.16
C THR A 12 15.13 7.47 34.23
N PRO A 13 16.39 7.92 34.35
CA PRO A 13 17.53 7.00 34.48
C PRO A 13 17.56 6.30 35.85
N LYS A 14 16.86 6.85 36.85
CA LYS A 14 16.70 6.27 38.18
C LYS A 14 15.35 5.59 38.30
N TYR A 15 15.31 4.48 39.04
CA TYR A 15 14.06 3.78 39.37
C TYR A 15 13.38 4.52 40.52
N GLU A 16 12.71 5.62 40.16
CA GLU A 16 11.92 6.46 41.07
C GLU A 16 10.46 6.45 40.61
N GLN A 17 9.54 6.62 41.57
CA GLN A 17 8.13 6.72 41.23
C GLN A 17 7.86 7.98 40.39
N PRO A 18 6.98 7.92 39.39
CA PRO A 18 6.65 9.09 38.58
C PRO A 18 6.04 10.17 39.46
N SER A 19 6.78 11.27 39.64
CA SER A 19 6.33 12.46 40.33
C SER A 19 5.50 13.38 39.42
N GLN A 20 4.65 14.20 40.03
CA GLN A 20 3.88 15.25 39.36
C GLN A 20 4.78 16.20 38.53
N ALA A 21 5.98 16.49 39.01
CA ALA A 21 6.94 17.34 38.30
C ALA A 21 7.33 16.77 36.92
N HIS A 22 7.44 15.44 36.80
CA HIS A 22 7.79 14.79 35.54
C HIS A 22 6.66 14.88 34.51
N ILE A 23 5.42 14.73 34.97
CA ILE A 23 4.21 14.87 34.15
C ILE A 23 4.09 16.32 33.67
N ASN A 24 4.24 17.29 34.56
CA ASN A 24 4.18 18.71 34.21
C ASN A 24 5.22 19.08 33.15
N ALA A 25 6.46 18.61 33.31
CA ALA A 25 7.52 18.84 32.34
C ALA A 25 7.24 18.22 30.95
N LEU A 26 6.50 17.11 30.90
CA LEU A 26 6.06 16.50 29.64
C LEU A 26 4.92 17.30 29.01
N LEU A 27 3.93 17.72 29.80
CA LEU A 27 2.80 18.55 29.34
C LEU A 27 3.26 19.89 28.78
N THR A 28 4.21 20.56 29.45
CA THR A 28 4.79 21.82 28.95
C THR A 28 5.39 21.63 27.56
N ARG A 29 6.10 20.52 27.30
CA ARG A 29 6.66 20.25 25.97
C ARG A 29 5.59 19.97 24.92
N ILE A 30 4.54 19.22 25.26
CA ILE A 30 3.42 18.97 24.34
C ILE A 30 2.73 20.29 23.97
N SER A 31 2.54 21.20 24.92
CA SER A 31 1.92 22.50 24.66
C SER A 31 2.72 23.42 23.72
N GLN A 32 4.03 23.19 23.59
CA GLN A 32 4.92 23.95 22.69
C GLN A 32 4.91 23.41 21.26
N LEU A 33 4.33 22.23 21.00
CA LEU A 33 4.31 21.62 19.68
C LEU A 33 3.42 22.41 18.68
N PRO A 34 3.74 22.38 17.38
CA PRO A 34 2.93 23.03 16.37
C PRO A 34 1.54 22.42 16.31
N VAL A 35 0.51 23.28 16.29
CA VAL A 35 -0.90 22.88 16.31
C VAL A 35 -1.53 23.07 14.94
N LYS A 36 -2.10 22.00 14.40
CA LYS A 36 -2.97 22.03 13.22
C LYS A 36 -4.42 22.18 13.65
N LYS A 37 -5.11 23.18 13.11
CA LYS A 37 -6.56 23.31 13.26
C LYS A 37 -7.25 22.39 12.25
N HIS A 38 -8.15 21.54 12.72
CA HIS A 38 -8.98 20.68 11.86
C HIS A 38 -10.43 20.85 12.27
N GLU A 39 -11.28 21.33 11.35
CA GLU A 39 -12.71 21.61 11.54
C GLU A 39 -13.02 22.30 12.88
N ASN A 40 -13.28 21.53 13.95
CA ASN A 40 -13.64 22.02 15.27
C ASN A 40 -12.61 21.70 16.38
N THR A 41 -11.43 21.18 16.05
CA THR A 41 -10.43 20.72 17.02
C THR A 41 -9.02 21.24 16.73
N LYS A 42 -8.20 21.27 17.79
CA LYS A 42 -6.78 21.61 17.74
C LYS A 42 -5.98 20.31 17.91
N LEU A 43 -5.22 19.93 16.89
CA LEU A 43 -4.39 18.73 16.91
C LEU A 43 -2.92 19.14 16.98
N ALA A 44 -2.19 18.65 17.97
CA ALA A 44 -0.74 18.83 18.02
C ALA A 44 -0.06 17.89 17.01
N ILE A 45 0.91 18.39 16.26
CA ILE A 45 1.72 17.59 15.36
C ILE A 45 2.90 17.03 16.17
N LEU A 46 2.91 15.72 16.35
CA LEU A 46 3.98 15.01 17.04
C LEU A 46 5.19 14.82 16.11
N PRO A 47 6.42 14.88 16.65
CA PRO A 47 7.64 14.59 15.88
C PRO A 47 7.75 13.10 15.53
N ALA A 48 8.73 12.76 14.69
CA ALA A 48 9.07 11.38 14.39
C ALA A 48 9.56 10.62 15.65
N PRO A 49 9.34 9.30 15.74
CA PRO A 49 9.78 8.50 16.87
C PRO A 49 11.30 8.51 17.00
N VAL A 50 11.80 8.74 18.22
CA VAL A 50 13.22 8.60 18.53
C VAL A 50 13.54 7.13 18.81
N LEU A 51 12.64 6.43 19.49
CA LEU A 51 12.77 5.00 19.73
C LEU A 51 12.30 4.18 18.53
N VAL A 52 13.22 3.44 17.90
CA VAL A 52 12.85 2.47 16.86
C VAL A 52 12.39 1.18 17.52
N LEU A 53 11.08 0.93 17.47
CA LEU A 53 10.50 -0.32 17.95
C LEU A 53 10.63 -1.44 16.90
N PRO A 54 10.88 -2.70 17.32
CA PRO A 54 10.95 -3.82 16.40
C PRO A 54 9.58 -4.06 15.76
N HIS A 55 9.52 -4.00 14.42
CA HIS A 55 8.30 -4.23 13.66
C HIS A 55 8.01 -5.73 13.49
N LYS A 56 6.75 -6.15 13.70
CA LYS A 56 6.35 -7.58 13.68
C LYS A 56 6.51 -8.26 12.31
N LYS A 57 6.43 -7.52 11.19
CA LYS A 57 6.56 -8.07 9.84
C LYS A 57 7.30 -7.10 8.93
N CYS A 58 8.57 -7.33 8.65
CA CYS A 58 9.26 -6.52 7.65
C CYS A 58 8.60 -6.75 6.28
N GLU A 59 8.29 -5.68 5.54
CA GLU A 59 7.88 -5.76 4.14
C GLU A 59 9.07 -6.19 3.31
N VAL A 60 9.29 -7.50 3.17
CA VAL A 60 10.35 -8.02 2.31
C VAL A 60 9.96 -7.72 0.86
N PRO A 61 10.84 -7.11 0.05
CA PRO A 61 10.55 -6.87 -1.35
C PRO A 61 10.24 -8.19 -2.05
N LYS A 62 9.14 -8.21 -2.81
CA LYS A 62 8.68 -9.42 -3.50
C LYS A 62 9.79 -9.90 -4.46
N GLN A 63 10.26 -11.13 -4.25
CA GLN A 63 11.22 -11.74 -5.17
C GLN A 63 10.57 -11.85 -6.56
N LYS A 64 11.34 -11.49 -7.60
CA LYS A 64 10.88 -11.61 -8.98
C LYS A 64 10.68 -13.08 -9.33
N SER A 65 9.58 -13.41 -9.98
CA SER A 65 9.35 -14.79 -10.44
C SER A 65 10.32 -15.17 -11.57
N LYS A 66 10.57 -16.47 -11.77
CA LYS A 66 11.41 -16.96 -12.88
C LYS A 66 10.95 -16.41 -14.24
N TRP A 67 9.64 -16.29 -14.44
CA TRP A 67 9.06 -15.67 -15.64
C TRP A 67 9.35 -14.18 -15.75
N GLN A 68 9.28 -13.41 -14.65
CA GLN A 68 9.60 -11.99 -14.67
C GLN A 68 11.07 -11.75 -15.03
N LEU A 69 11.99 -12.55 -14.48
CA LEU A 69 13.41 -12.49 -14.83
C LEU A 69 13.64 -12.80 -16.31
N PHE A 70 12.97 -13.82 -16.85
CA PHE A 70 13.04 -14.15 -18.26
C PHE A 70 12.47 -13.03 -19.15
N ALA A 71 11.32 -12.48 -18.76
CA ALA A 71 10.66 -11.40 -19.50
C ALA A 71 11.51 -10.13 -19.52
N GLU A 72 12.14 -9.77 -18.40
CA GLU A 72 13.08 -8.65 -18.33
C GLU A 72 14.30 -8.88 -19.23
N ARG A 73 14.93 -10.06 -19.15
CA ARG A 73 16.09 -10.42 -19.99
C ARG A 73 15.78 -10.40 -21.48
N LYS A 74 14.59 -10.84 -21.88
CA LYS A 74 14.14 -10.83 -23.27
C LYS A 74 13.47 -9.52 -23.70
N GLY A 75 13.30 -8.54 -22.81
CA GLY A 75 12.58 -7.31 -23.11
C GLY A 75 11.08 -7.50 -23.42
N ILE A 76 10.47 -8.58 -22.94
CA ILE A 76 9.06 -8.91 -23.19
C ILE A 76 8.17 -7.98 -22.36
N ARG A 77 7.46 -7.07 -23.03
CA ARG A 77 6.45 -6.20 -22.41
C ARG A 77 5.07 -6.87 -22.41
N LYS A 78 4.33 -6.73 -21.31
CA LYS A 78 2.96 -7.23 -21.19
C LYS A 78 2.02 -6.41 -22.09
N ARG A 79 1.38 -7.06 -23.06
CA ARG A 79 0.30 -6.44 -23.87
C ARG A 79 -0.96 -6.31 -23.02
N ARG A 80 -1.58 -5.12 -23.01
CA ARG A 80 -2.72 -4.75 -22.13
C ARG A 80 -4.09 -4.72 -22.83
N CYS A 81 -4.22 -5.22 -24.06
CA CYS A 81 -5.50 -5.19 -24.75
C CYS A 81 -6.43 -6.28 -24.21
N ARG A 82 -7.58 -5.88 -23.66
CA ARG A 82 -8.62 -6.78 -23.16
C ARG A 82 -9.49 -7.35 -24.28
N GLU A 83 -9.65 -6.61 -25.37
CA GLU A 83 -10.52 -6.93 -26.50
C GLU A 83 -9.71 -7.30 -27.74
N VAL A 84 -10.32 -8.11 -28.60
CA VAL A 84 -9.82 -8.60 -29.87
C VAL A 84 -10.91 -8.35 -30.89
N TYR A 85 -10.55 -7.73 -32.02
CA TYR A 85 -11.47 -7.48 -33.12
C TYR A 85 -11.74 -8.78 -33.89
N ASP A 86 -13.02 -9.03 -34.21
CA ASP A 86 -13.46 -10.18 -35.00
C ASP A 86 -13.97 -9.71 -36.37
N GLU A 87 -13.28 -10.08 -37.44
CA GLU A 87 -13.54 -9.64 -38.82
C GLU A 87 -14.88 -10.16 -39.38
N LYS A 88 -15.45 -11.22 -38.80
CA LYS A 88 -16.71 -11.80 -39.28
C LYS A 88 -17.95 -11.04 -38.82
N ASN A 89 -17.88 -10.47 -37.63
CA ASN A 89 -19.01 -9.80 -36.97
C ASN A 89 -18.74 -8.31 -36.78
N ASP A 90 -17.64 -7.78 -37.32
CA ASP A 90 -17.13 -6.41 -37.14
C ASP A 90 -17.23 -5.87 -35.70
N THR A 91 -16.99 -6.73 -34.72
CA THR A 91 -17.22 -6.42 -33.30
C THR A 91 -16.00 -6.73 -32.44
N PHE A 92 -15.80 -5.91 -31.41
CA PHE A 92 -14.77 -6.13 -30.40
C PHE A 92 -15.29 -7.11 -29.34
N LEU A 93 -14.68 -8.28 -29.29
CA LEU A 93 -15.00 -9.30 -28.29
C LEU A 93 -13.89 -9.39 -27.24
N PRO A 94 -14.23 -9.70 -25.98
CA PRO A 94 -13.22 -9.87 -24.94
C PRO A 94 -12.31 -11.07 -25.25
N ARG A 95 -11.04 -10.97 -24.88
CA ARG A 95 -10.06 -12.06 -25.08
C ARG A 95 -10.37 -13.30 -24.21
N TYR A 96 -10.96 -13.10 -23.04
CA TYR A 96 -11.30 -14.16 -22.08
C TYR A 96 -12.69 -13.94 -21.48
N GLY A 97 -13.27 -15.00 -20.90
CA GLY A 97 -14.62 -14.96 -20.31
C GLY A 97 -15.68 -15.68 -21.15
N ARG A 98 -16.96 -15.53 -20.77
CA ARG A 98 -18.10 -16.25 -21.37
C ARG A 98 -18.33 -15.88 -22.84
N PHE A 99 -18.20 -14.59 -23.17
CA PHE A 99 -18.37 -14.03 -24.51
C PHE A 99 -17.04 -13.85 -25.24
N SER A 100 -16.02 -14.63 -24.87
CA SER A 100 -14.71 -14.51 -25.53
C SER A 100 -14.73 -15.03 -26.95
N VAL A 101 -13.90 -14.46 -27.82
CA VAL A 101 -13.76 -14.86 -29.24
C VAL A 101 -13.73 -16.38 -29.41
N SER A 102 -12.93 -17.08 -28.59
CA SER A 102 -12.81 -18.54 -28.63
C SER A 102 -14.12 -19.27 -28.29
N LYS A 103 -14.86 -18.82 -27.27
CA LYS A 103 -16.13 -19.43 -26.88
C LYS A 103 -17.27 -19.07 -27.83
N MET A 104 -17.25 -17.86 -28.37
CA MET A 104 -18.20 -17.41 -29.40
C MET A 104 -18.06 -18.30 -30.64
N LYS A 105 -16.83 -18.49 -31.13
CA LYS A 105 -16.50 -19.37 -32.27
C LYS A 105 -16.93 -20.83 -32.05
N LYS A 106 -16.85 -21.35 -30.81
CA LYS A 106 -17.27 -22.72 -30.48
C LYS A 106 -18.80 -22.90 -30.43
N ARG A 107 -19.54 -21.81 -30.16
CA ARG A 107 -21.01 -21.85 -30.03
C ARG A 107 -21.73 -21.69 -31.36
N MET A 108 -21.07 -21.07 -32.34
CA MET A 108 -21.62 -20.96 -33.69
C MET A 108 -21.56 -22.34 -34.37
N PRO A 109 -22.64 -22.79 -35.01
CA PRO A 109 -22.60 -24.00 -35.83
C PRO A 109 -21.55 -23.80 -36.93
N LYS A 110 -20.76 -24.85 -37.22
CA LYS A 110 -19.90 -24.83 -38.39
C LYS A 110 -20.84 -24.82 -39.59
N GLU A 111 -20.85 -23.73 -40.34
CA GLU A 111 -21.49 -23.70 -41.65
C GLU A 111 -20.93 -24.89 -42.45
N GLU A 112 -21.82 -25.79 -42.86
CA GLU A 112 -21.49 -26.92 -43.72
C GLU A 112 -21.05 -26.32 -45.06
N GLU A 113 -19.76 -26.43 -45.36
CA GLU A 113 -19.23 -26.09 -46.68
C GLU A 113 -19.74 -27.14 -47.68
N GLU A 114 -20.63 -26.72 -48.59
CA GLU A 114 -20.95 -27.42 -49.85
C GLU A 114 -19.77 -27.35 -50.83
#